data_AF-A0A922MJQ4-F1
#
_entry.id   AF-A0A922MJQ4-F1
#
_cell.length_a   1.000
_cell.length_b   1.000
_cell.length_c   1.000
_cell.angle_alpha   90.00
_cell.angle_beta   90.00
_cell.angle_gamma   90.00
#
_symmetry.space_group_name_H-M   'P 1'
#
loop_
_entity.id
_entity.type
_entity.pdbx_description
1 polymer ?
#
loop_
_entity_poly.entity_id
_entity_poly.type
_entity_poly.pdbx_seq_one_letter_code
_entity_poly.pdbx_strand_id
1 'polypeptide(L)'
;MAPSPLCAGCHQKTLMKESIPCSMCKCRYDFDCAGISKDFFNKKMTVAQKSTWQCPSCMCKMPKNDNTNTPISASRHLTDLSDGGNVTTMKITTPPNEDSVSFDDSNIVGDTQITQKTPVKISMQNLSELVMSRLKENNKTLVEELQNTIHTEINKAIAELRQDFDYKTRTLTQQNKERKQELDIVTTKLKYLETENTILKQQILELSSQNFKNANFQESNMRKVVLYGLADYTRESESDLYNRLIELFYDITNVDLSGYIEDIYRIGRKNTKNRPLVIELI
;
A
#
# COMPACT_ATOMS: atom_id res chain seq x y z
N MET A 1 16.50 2.64 -27.31
CA MET A 1 15.63 2.47 -26.13
C MET A 1 16.52 2.33 -24.91
N ALA A 2 16.38 3.19 -23.91
CA ALA A 2 17.16 3.06 -22.68
C ALA A 2 16.74 1.79 -21.90
N PRO A 3 17.66 1.06 -21.27
CA PRO A 3 17.33 -0.14 -20.52
C PRO A 3 16.34 0.20 -19.38
N SER A 4 15.24 -0.54 -19.31
CA SER A 4 14.26 -0.39 -18.24
C SER A 4 14.94 -0.72 -16.89
N PRO A 5 14.79 0.12 -15.86
CA PRO A 5 15.43 -0.12 -14.58
C PRO A 5 14.87 -1.40 -13.93
N LEU A 6 15.78 -2.28 -13.49
CA LEU A 6 15.44 -3.49 -12.74
C LEU A 6 15.32 -3.18 -11.24
N CYS A 7 14.42 -3.88 -10.55
CA CYS A 7 14.35 -3.88 -9.10
C CYS A 7 15.61 -4.53 -8.52
N ALA A 8 16.25 -3.90 -7.54
CA ALA A 8 17.43 -4.48 -6.88
C ALA A 8 17.10 -5.61 -5.88
N GLY A 9 15.82 -5.83 -5.57
CA GLY A 9 15.36 -6.94 -4.72
C GLY A 9 15.05 -8.21 -5.50
N CYS A 10 14.14 -8.13 -6.48
CA CYS A 10 13.69 -9.29 -7.25
C CYS A 10 14.29 -9.40 -8.66
N HIS A 11 15.09 -8.41 -9.09
CA HIS A 11 15.68 -8.32 -10.43
C HIS A 11 14.68 -8.29 -11.59
N GLN A 12 13.38 -8.07 -11.32
CA GLN A 12 12.37 -7.89 -12.36
C GLN A 12 12.36 -6.46 -12.90
N LYS A 13 11.84 -6.28 -14.12
CA LYS A 13 11.68 -4.96 -14.75
C LYS A 13 10.65 -4.14 -13.98
N THR A 14 11.01 -2.91 -13.62
CA THR A 14 10.11 -1.97 -12.95
C THR A 14 9.78 -0.80 -13.86
N LEU A 15 8.53 -0.35 -13.81
CA LEU A 15 8.15 0.93 -14.38
C LEU A 15 8.73 2.04 -13.49
N MET A 16 9.34 3.07 -14.09
CA MET A 16 10.00 4.14 -13.33
C MET A 16 9.10 4.82 -12.28
N LYS A 17 7.78 4.85 -12.52
CA LYS A 17 6.77 5.43 -11.62
C LYS A 17 6.35 4.52 -10.46
N GLU A 18 6.82 3.27 -10.43
CA GLU A 18 6.44 2.24 -9.46
C GLU A 18 7.66 1.71 -8.70
N SER A 19 8.60 2.59 -8.39
CA SER A 19 9.81 2.25 -7.66
C SER A 19 10.16 3.30 -6.63
N ILE A 20 10.76 2.86 -5.52
CA ILE A 20 11.31 3.70 -4.47
C ILE A 20 12.85 3.58 -4.46
N PRO A 21 13.59 4.70 -4.51
CA PRO A 21 15.05 4.68 -4.41
C PRO A 21 15.49 4.60 -2.95
N CYS A 22 16.48 3.75 -2.65
CA CYS A 22 17.12 3.75 -1.35
C CYS A 22 17.98 5.02 -1.15
N SER A 23 17.83 5.67 0.00
CA SER A 23 18.60 6.88 0.35
C SER A 23 20.10 6.62 0.46
N MET A 24 20.50 5.40 0.84
CA MET A 24 21.90 4.97 1.03
C MET A 24 22.55 4.47 -0.26
N CYS A 25 22.10 3.32 -0.81
CA CYS A 25 22.75 2.71 -1.97
C CYS A 25 22.27 3.22 -3.33
N LYS A 26 21.23 4.07 -3.36
CA LYS A 26 20.59 4.61 -4.58
C LYS A 26 19.95 3.58 -5.51
N CYS A 27 20.01 2.28 -5.18
CA CYS A 27 19.29 1.24 -5.89
C CYS A 27 17.77 1.44 -5.79
N ARG A 28 17.03 1.03 -6.83
CA ARG A 28 15.57 1.15 -6.89
C ARG A 28 14.92 -0.19 -6.56
N TYR A 29 13.82 -0.12 -5.82
CA TYR A 29 13.03 -1.28 -5.43
C TYR A 29 11.58 -1.07 -5.87
N ASP A 30 10.92 -2.11 -6.35
CA ASP A 30 9.46 -2.09 -6.46
C ASP A 30 8.83 -2.07 -5.05
N PHE A 31 7.54 -1.76 -5.03
CA PHE A 31 6.77 -1.61 -3.79
C PHE A 31 6.66 -2.92 -3.00
N ASP A 32 6.59 -4.06 -3.68
CA ASP A 32 6.46 -5.38 -3.05
C ASP A 32 7.77 -5.78 -2.34
N CYS A 33 8.92 -5.63 -3.00
CA CYS A 33 10.24 -5.84 -2.43
C CYS A 33 10.60 -4.84 -1.34
N ALA A 34 10.06 -3.62 -1.41
CA ALA A 34 10.20 -2.63 -0.36
C ALA A 34 9.28 -2.90 0.84
N GLY A 35 8.30 -3.81 0.72
CA GLY A 35 7.30 -4.09 1.75
C GLY A 35 6.34 -2.91 2.00
N ILE A 36 6.13 -2.05 1.00
CA ILE A 36 5.32 -0.83 1.13
C ILE A 36 4.23 -0.86 0.06
N SER A 37 2.95 -0.74 0.46
CA SER A 37 1.89 -0.63 -0.54
C SER A 37 1.94 0.71 -1.29
N LYS A 38 1.59 0.68 -2.58
CA LYS A 38 1.54 1.87 -3.44
C LYS A 38 0.67 2.98 -2.86
N ASP A 39 -0.46 2.62 -2.25
CA ASP A 39 -1.36 3.58 -1.58
C ASP A 39 -0.71 4.21 -0.34
N PHE A 40 -0.01 3.42 0.47
CA PHE A 40 0.72 3.96 1.63
C PHE A 40 1.80 4.94 1.19
N PHE A 41 2.60 4.57 0.19
CA PHE A 41 3.63 5.44 -0.36
C PHE A 41 3.03 6.76 -0.89
N ASN A 42 1.94 6.70 -1.66
CA ASN A 42 1.38 7.91 -2.27
C ASN A 42 0.61 8.81 -1.29
N LYS A 43 -0.19 8.21 -0.39
CA LYS A 43 -1.16 8.94 0.44
C LYS A 43 -0.69 9.20 1.87
N LYS A 44 0.15 8.32 2.43
CA LYS A 44 0.51 8.36 3.87
C LYS A 44 1.95 8.75 4.15
N MET A 45 2.86 8.50 3.21
CA MET A 45 4.28 8.77 3.40
C MET A 45 4.64 10.20 3.03
N THR A 46 5.25 10.93 3.96
CA THR A 46 5.67 12.33 3.72
C THR A 46 6.88 12.41 2.80
N VAL A 47 7.15 13.58 2.21
CA VAL A 47 8.32 13.79 1.35
C VAL A 47 9.63 13.47 2.07
N ALA A 48 9.73 13.84 3.35
CA ALA A 48 10.90 13.54 4.18
C ALA A 48 11.08 12.03 4.42
N GLN A 49 10.00 11.29 4.67
CA GLN A 49 10.07 9.84 4.79
C GLN A 49 10.49 9.18 3.47
N LYS A 50 9.96 9.66 2.34
CA LYS A 50 10.32 9.16 1.00
C LYS A 50 11.80 9.37 0.68
N SER A 51 12.35 10.52 1.03
CA SER A 51 13.76 10.84 0.76
C SER A 51 14.73 10.12 1.71
N THR A 52 14.27 9.71 2.89
CA THR A 52 15.09 9.03 3.90
C THR A 52 14.97 7.51 3.88
N TRP A 53 13.99 6.94 3.16
CA TRP A 53 13.77 5.49 3.10
C TRP A 53 15.03 4.69 2.75
N GLN A 54 15.27 3.62 3.49
CA GLN A 54 16.42 2.73 3.31
C GLN A 54 15.95 1.32 3.00
N CYS A 55 16.65 0.63 2.08
CA CYS A 55 16.32 -0.75 1.76
C CYS A 55 16.74 -1.71 2.89
N PRO A 56 16.16 -2.91 2.97
CA PRO A 56 16.51 -3.90 4.00
C PRO A 56 18.01 -4.21 4.05
N SER A 57 18.67 -4.32 2.90
CA SER A 57 20.11 -4.59 2.82
C SER A 57 20.98 -3.47 3.39
N CYS A 58 20.52 -2.21 3.35
CA CYS A 58 21.22 -1.08 3.97
C CYS A 58 20.89 -0.98 5.46
N MET A 59 19.62 -1.19 5.83
CA MET A 59 19.17 -1.22 7.23
C MET A 59 19.92 -2.26 8.06
N CYS A 60 20.14 -3.47 7.53
CA CYS A 60 20.88 -4.53 8.22
C CYS A 60 22.37 -4.23 8.43
N LYS A 61 22.94 -3.27 7.68
CA LYS A 61 24.35 -2.85 7.81
C LYS A 61 24.55 -1.71 8.80
N MET A 62 23.47 -1.08 9.28
CA MET A 62 23.59 -0.03 10.28
C MET A 62 23.87 -0.65 11.65
N PRO A 63 24.82 -0.10 12.42
CA PRO A 63 25.01 -0.50 13.80
C PRO A 63 23.71 -0.29 14.58
N LYS A 64 23.33 -1.28 15.38
CA LYS A 64 22.17 -1.17 16.26
C LYS A 64 22.54 -0.17 17.36
N ASN A 65 21.98 1.03 17.30
CA ASN A 65 22.41 2.18 18.11
C ASN A 65 21.94 2.14 19.57
N ASP A 66 21.34 1.05 20.06
CA ASP A 66 20.86 1.01 21.44
C ASP A 66 20.77 -0.43 21.96
N ASN A 67 21.89 -0.97 22.43
CA ASN A 67 21.92 -2.23 23.19
C ASN A 67 21.82 -1.98 24.70
N THR A 68 21.48 -0.77 25.15
CA THR A 68 21.54 -0.34 26.55
C THR A 68 20.58 -1.10 27.47
N ASN A 69 19.60 -1.82 26.91
CA ASN A 69 18.64 -2.68 27.63
C ASN A 69 18.91 -4.18 27.51
N THR A 70 20.06 -4.59 26.95
CA THR A 70 20.47 -6.00 27.00
C THR A 70 21.14 -6.24 28.35
N PRO A 71 20.66 -7.13 29.23
CA PRO A 71 21.27 -7.34 30.54
C PRO A 71 22.69 -7.88 30.37
N ILE A 72 23.68 -7.02 30.59
CA ILE A 72 25.09 -7.34 30.52
C ILE A 72 25.43 -8.06 31.83
N SER A 73 25.72 -9.37 31.77
CA SER A 73 26.41 -10.04 32.88
C SER A 73 27.77 -9.36 33.06
N ALA A 74 27.93 -8.69 34.20
CA ALA A 74 29.14 -7.96 34.52
C ALA A 74 30.36 -8.90 34.56
N SER A 75 31.24 -8.81 33.57
CA SER A 75 32.64 -9.18 33.70
C SER A 75 33.49 -7.95 33.47
N ARG A 76 34.33 -7.63 34.46
CA ARG A 76 35.09 -6.38 34.59
C ARG A 76 36.30 -6.37 33.65
N HIS A 77 36.53 -5.21 33.01
CA HIS A 77 37.82 -4.56 32.65
C HIS A 77 38.86 -5.36 31.80
N LEU A 78 39.61 -4.83 30.82
CA LEU A 78 39.94 -3.49 30.30
C LEU A 78 40.57 -3.66 28.89
N THR A 79 40.37 -2.64 28.04
CA THR A 79 41.22 -2.11 26.95
C THR A 79 42.35 -2.98 26.37
N ASP A 80 42.37 -3.19 25.05
CA ASP A 80 43.30 -2.47 24.17
C ASP A 80 42.98 -2.63 22.66
N LEU A 81 43.54 -1.72 21.87
CA LEU A 81 43.34 -1.45 20.45
C LEU A 81 43.85 -2.54 19.49
N SER A 82 43.34 -2.48 18.25
CA SER A 82 43.98 -2.85 16.96
C SER A 82 43.44 -4.07 16.20
N ASP A 83 42.88 -3.72 15.03
CA ASP A 83 43.05 -4.30 13.69
C ASP A 83 42.77 -5.79 13.39
N GLY A 84 41.96 -5.99 12.34
CA GLY A 84 41.90 -7.12 11.42
C GLY A 84 41.94 -8.57 11.93
N GLY A 85 40.80 -9.26 11.89
CA GLY A 85 40.78 -10.72 11.75
C GLY A 85 39.62 -11.45 12.42
N ASN A 86 38.62 -11.85 11.63
CA ASN A 86 37.55 -12.75 12.06
C ASN A 86 38.08 -14.19 12.21
N VAL A 87 38.44 -14.61 13.43
CA VAL A 87 38.54 -16.04 13.78
C VAL A 87 38.09 -16.25 15.22
N THR A 88 36.96 -16.95 15.43
CA THR A 88 36.55 -17.47 16.74
C THR A 88 37.33 -18.73 17.09
N THR A 89 38.38 -18.62 17.90
CA THR A 89 39.01 -19.80 18.54
C THR A 89 38.40 -20.06 19.91
N MET A 90 37.89 -21.28 20.08
CA MET A 90 37.33 -21.83 21.32
C MET A 90 38.46 -22.01 22.36
N LYS A 91 38.35 -21.33 23.51
CA LYS A 91 39.34 -21.39 24.60
C LYS A 91 39.05 -22.60 25.50
N ILE A 92 39.92 -23.61 25.42
CA ILE A 92 39.97 -24.76 26.33
C ILE A 92 40.61 -24.28 27.64
N THR A 93 39.93 -24.48 28.77
CA THR A 93 40.43 -24.16 30.11
C THR A 93 41.14 -25.38 30.71
N THR A 94 42.46 -25.32 30.82
CA THR A 94 43.26 -26.13 31.75
C THR A 94 43.26 -25.51 33.15
N PRO A 95 43.40 -26.31 34.23
CA PRO A 95 43.36 -25.83 35.61
C PRO A 95 44.72 -25.27 36.04
N PRO A 96 44.79 -24.24 36.91
CA PRO A 96 46.06 -23.78 37.46
C PRO A 96 46.35 -24.45 38.82
N ASN A 97 47.58 -24.97 38.91
CA ASN A 97 48.30 -25.22 40.15
C ASN A 97 48.69 -23.89 40.83
N GLU A 98 48.66 -23.92 42.16
CA GLU A 98 49.63 -23.40 43.14
C GLU A 98 50.44 -22.14 42.76
N ASP A 99 50.22 -21.03 43.48
CA ASP A 99 51.11 -20.60 44.59
C ASP A 99 50.80 -19.18 45.09
N SER A 100 50.88 -19.00 46.42
CA SER A 100 51.22 -17.77 47.17
C SER A 100 50.20 -16.61 47.10
N VAL A 101 49.72 -15.97 48.18
CA VAL A 101 50.42 -15.43 49.35
C VAL A 101 49.41 -15.10 50.49
N SER A 102 49.89 -15.18 51.74
CA SER A 102 49.63 -14.27 52.86
C SER A 102 48.30 -14.32 53.67
N PHE A 103 48.40 -15.00 54.81
CA PHE A 103 47.99 -14.61 56.17
C PHE A 103 47.04 -13.42 56.35
N ASP A 104 45.92 -13.65 57.06
CA ASP A 104 45.71 -12.95 58.34
C ASP A 104 44.93 -13.80 59.34
N ASP A 105 45.33 -13.63 60.59
CA ASP A 105 45.16 -14.49 61.75
C ASP A 105 43.91 -14.04 62.56
N SER A 106 43.01 -14.95 62.91
CA SER A 106 41.97 -14.71 63.92
C SER A 106 41.46 -16.02 64.50
N ASN A 107 42.21 -16.47 65.51
CA ASN A 107 41.77 -17.35 66.58
C ASN A 107 40.39 -16.94 67.14
N ILE A 108 39.38 -17.81 67.00
CA ILE A 108 38.29 -17.91 67.98
C ILE A 108 38.22 -19.37 68.46
N VAL A 109 38.86 -19.57 69.60
CA VAL A 109 38.75 -20.75 70.45
C VAL A 109 37.37 -20.69 71.11
N GLY A 110 36.46 -21.55 70.65
CA GLY A 110 35.15 -21.78 71.26
C GLY A 110 35.11 -23.16 71.89
N ASP A 111 35.29 -23.20 73.21
CA ASP A 111 35.12 -24.38 74.06
C ASP A 111 33.82 -25.12 73.74
N THR A 112 33.93 -26.35 73.22
CA THR A 112 32.82 -27.30 73.22
C THR A 112 33.24 -28.50 74.04
N GLN A 113 32.69 -28.57 75.25
CA GLN A 113 32.86 -29.67 76.18
C GLN A 113 32.48 -31.01 75.52
N ILE A 114 33.44 -31.92 75.50
CA ILE A 114 33.28 -33.31 75.08
C ILE A 114 32.52 -34.03 76.20
N THR A 115 31.19 -34.06 76.09
CA THR A 115 30.37 -34.98 76.87
C THR A 115 30.46 -36.35 76.18
N GLN A 116 31.17 -37.28 76.81
CA GLN A 116 31.27 -38.68 76.42
C GLN A 116 29.87 -39.28 76.22
N LYS A 117 29.44 -39.40 74.97
CA LYS A 117 28.40 -40.33 74.54
C LYS A 117 29.07 -41.43 73.72
N THR A 118 28.69 -42.64 74.05
CA THR A 118 29.08 -43.91 73.43
C THR A 118 29.29 -43.79 71.91
N PRO A 119 30.34 -44.42 71.35
CA PRO A 119 30.60 -44.38 69.92
C PRO A 119 29.54 -45.20 69.21
N VAL A 120 28.45 -44.55 68.79
CA VAL A 120 27.56 -45.10 67.77
C VAL A 120 28.41 -45.17 66.52
N LYS A 121 28.86 -46.38 66.19
CA LYS A 121 29.61 -46.70 64.98
C LYS A 121 28.64 -46.57 63.79
N ILE A 122 28.32 -45.33 63.42
CA ILE A 122 27.63 -45.05 62.16
C ILE A 122 28.61 -45.51 61.08
N SER A 123 28.30 -46.63 60.42
CA SER A 123 29.12 -47.10 59.32
C SER A 123 28.97 -46.11 58.16
N MET A 124 30.02 -45.92 57.38
CA MET A 124 29.98 -45.11 56.15
C MET A 124 28.87 -45.55 55.20
N GLN A 125 28.47 -46.83 55.26
CA GLN A 125 27.34 -47.39 54.51
C GLN A 125 26.00 -46.74 54.92
N ASN A 126 25.73 -46.56 56.23
CA ASN A 126 24.48 -45.94 56.69
C ASN A 126 24.34 -44.48 56.23
N LEU A 127 25.46 -43.75 56.20
CA LEU A 127 25.49 -42.37 55.69
C LEU A 127 25.23 -42.33 54.18
N SER A 128 25.88 -43.22 53.43
CA SER A 128 25.69 -43.34 51.97
C SER A 128 24.24 -43.66 51.61
N GLU A 129 23.58 -44.57 52.34
CA GLU A 129 22.17 -44.91 52.13
C GLU A 129 21.23 -43.74 52.43
N LEU A 130 21.50 -42.98 53.49
CA LEU A 130 20.72 -41.80 53.85
C LEU A 130 20.85 -40.70 52.79
N VAL A 131 22.07 -40.42 52.32
CA VAL A 131 22.33 -39.44 51.26
C VAL A 131 21.62 -39.85 49.96
N MET A 132 21.73 -41.11 49.56
CA MET A 132 21.04 -41.62 48.36
C MET A 132 19.52 -41.54 48.48
N SER A 133 18.96 -41.84 49.66
CA SER A 133 17.52 -41.73 49.90
C SER A 133 17.04 -40.28 49.81
N ARG A 134 17.78 -39.33 50.38
CA ARG A 134 17.48 -37.89 50.28
C ARG A 134 17.64 -37.35 48.86
N LEU A 135 18.66 -37.77 48.13
CA LEU A 135 18.82 -37.40 46.72
C LEU A 135 17.67 -37.93 45.86
N LYS A 136 17.24 -39.17 46.11
CA LYS A 136 16.09 -39.77 45.39
C LYS A 136 14.78 -39.04 45.72
N GLU A 137 14.57 -38.69 46.98
CA GLU A 137 13.43 -37.89 47.43
C GLU A 137 13.43 -36.51 46.76
N ASN A 138 14.55 -35.79 46.81
CA ASN A 138 14.71 -34.49 46.17
C ASN A 138 14.49 -34.55 44.65
N ASN A 139 15.06 -35.54 43.98
CA ASN A 139 14.87 -35.72 42.53
C ASN A 139 13.40 -35.99 42.19
N LYS A 140 12.68 -36.74 43.03
CA LYS A 140 11.25 -36.98 42.85
C LYS A 140 10.46 -35.67 42.98
N THR A 141 10.70 -34.89 44.04
CA THR A 141 10.03 -33.60 44.25
C THR A 141 10.33 -32.60 43.13
N LEU A 142 11.59 -32.49 42.71
CA LEU A 142 11.97 -31.60 41.60
C LEU A 142 11.29 -31.99 40.29
N VAL A 143 11.20 -33.29 39.99
CA VAL A 143 10.51 -33.76 38.78
C VAL A 143 9.01 -33.47 38.87
N GLU A 144 8.38 -33.67 40.02
CA GLU A 144 6.96 -33.35 40.23
C GLU A 144 6.68 -31.84 40.09
N GLU A 145 7.52 -30.98 40.66
CA GLU A 145 7.42 -29.53 40.52
C GLU A 145 7.59 -29.09 39.07
N LEU A 146 8.62 -29.60 38.37
CA LEU A 146 8.83 -29.30 36.95
C LEU A 146 7.66 -29.75 36.09
N GLN A 147 7.13 -30.95 36.33
CA GLN A 147 5.95 -31.44 35.61
C GLN A 147 4.74 -30.54 35.85
N ASN A 148 4.51 -30.11 37.09
CA ASN A 148 3.42 -29.22 37.43
C ASN A 148 3.59 -27.86 36.76
N THR A 149 4.78 -27.24 36.81
CA THR A 149 5.06 -25.96 36.15
C THR A 149 4.87 -26.04 34.64
N ILE A 150 5.39 -27.09 34.00
CA ILE A 150 5.20 -27.31 32.56
C ILE A 150 3.71 -27.45 32.23
N HIS A 151 2.98 -28.24 33.03
CA HIS A 151 1.55 -28.45 32.81
C HIS A 151 0.74 -27.15 32.96
N THR A 152 1.05 -26.33 33.98
CA THR A 152 0.37 -25.05 34.18
C THR A 152 0.65 -24.05 33.06
N GLU A 153 1.91 -23.95 32.61
CA GLU A 153 2.28 -23.04 31.53
C GLU A 153 1.70 -23.48 30.17
N ILE A 154 1.66 -24.78 29.89
CA ILE A 154 1.01 -25.31 28.68
C ILE A 154 -0.49 -24.99 28.71
N ASN A 155 -1.18 -25.26 29.83
CA ASN A 155 -2.61 -24.98 29.93
C ASN A 155 -2.91 -23.49 29.83
N LYS A 156 -2.06 -22.64 30.40
CA LYS A 156 -2.16 -21.19 30.27
C LYS A 156 -2.00 -20.74 28.82
N ALA A 157 -0.96 -21.21 28.11
CA ALA A 157 -0.75 -20.91 26.70
C ALA A 157 -1.92 -21.39 25.83
N ILE A 158 -2.47 -22.58 26.10
CA ILE A 158 -3.66 -23.09 25.40
C ILE A 158 -4.89 -22.21 25.64
N ALA A 159 -5.10 -21.75 26.87
CA ALA A 159 -6.22 -20.88 27.20
C ALA A 159 -6.12 -19.52 26.49
N GLU A 160 -4.93 -18.92 26.48
CA GLU A 160 -4.65 -17.67 25.77
C GLU A 160 -4.86 -17.82 24.25
N LEU A 161 -4.37 -18.91 23.65
CA LEU A 161 -4.59 -19.21 22.22
C LEU A 161 -6.06 -19.39 21.87
N ARG A 162 -6.84 -20.08 22.73
CA ARG A 162 -8.29 -20.25 22.52
C ARG A 162 -9.00 -18.90 22.57
N GLN A 163 -8.64 -18.05 23.52
CA GLN A 163 -9.22 -16.73 23.65
C GLN A 163 -8.92 -15.84 22.43
N ASP A 164 -7.68 -15.83 21.95
CA ASP A 164 -7.30 -15.08 20.74
C ASP A 164 -8.05 -15.61 19.50
N PHE A 165 -8.13 -16.93 19.36
CA PHE A 165 -8.86 -17.56 18.27
C PHE A 165 -10.35 -17.20 18.27
N ASP A 166 -11.00 -17.25 19.44
CA ASP A 166 -12.41 -16.88 19.59
C ASP A 166 -12.64 -15.40 19.29
N TYR A 167 -11.78 -14.52 19.81
CA TYR A 167 -11.85 -13.08 19.54
C TYR A 167 -11.71 -12.77 18.05
N LYS A 168 -10.72 -13.38 17.39
CA LYS A 168 -10.48 -13.19 15.95
C LYS A 168 -11.61 -13.76 15.11
N THR A 169 -12.14 -14.92 15.48
CA THR A 169 -13.28 -15.56 14.81
C THR A 169 -14.54 -14.69 14.90
N ARG A 170 -14.84 -14.13 16.08
CA ARG A 170 -15.97 -13.20 16.27
C ARG A 170 -15.81 -11.93 15.44
N THR A 171 -14.61 -11.34 15.46
CA THR A 171 -14.30 -10.13 14.69
C THR A 171 -14.47 -10.38 13.18
N LEU A 172 -13.90 -11.46 12.66
CA LEU A 172 -14.05 -11.83 11.24
C LEU A 172 -15.51 -12.13 10.88
N THR A 173 -16.26 -12.79 11.75
CA THR A 173 -17.68 -13.08 11.52
C THR A 173 -18.50 -11.79 11.44
N GLN A 174 -18.22 -10.83 12.32
CA GLN A 174 -18.88 -9.52 12.31
C GLN A 174 -18.54 -8.73 11.03
N GLN A 175 -17.26 -8.68 10.65
CA GLN A 175 -16.84 -8.04 9.39
C GLN A 175 -17.45 -8.70 8.14
N ASN A 176 -17.63 -10.03 8.16
CA ASN A 176 -18.31 -10.73 7.06
C ASN A 176 -19.80 -10.35 6.98
N LYS A 177 -20.46 -10.17 8.12
CA LYS A 177 -21.85 -9.74 8.18
C LYS A 177 -22.01 -8.32 7.64
N GLU A 178 -21.15 -7.40 8.05
CA GLU A 178 -21.15 -6.01 7.58
C GLU A 178 -20.90 -5.93 6.07
N ARG A 179 -19.86 -6.62 5.56
CA ARG A 179 -19.58 -6.68 4.12
C ARG A 179 -20.74 -7.25 3.31
N LYS A 180 -21.45 -8.25 3.85
CA LYS A 180 -22.64 -8.81 3.20
C LYS A 180 -23.75 -7.76 3.08
N GLN A 181 -24.00 -7.00 4.15
CA GLN A 181 -25.00 -5.94 4.13
C GLN A 181 -24.64 -4.83 3.13
N GLU A 182 -23.37 -4.43 3.07
CA GLU A 182 -22.90 -3.45 2.08
C GLU A 182 -23.09 -3.96 0.64
N LEU A 183 -22.77 -5.23 0.38
CA LEU A 183 -23.00 -5.86 -0.93
C LEU A 183 -24.48 -5.88 -1.31
N ASP A 184 -25.38 -6.15 -0.36
CA ASP A 184 -26.83 -6.15 -0.61
C ASP A 184 -27.33 -4.73 -0.97
N ILE A 185 -26.82 -3.70 -0.28
CA ILE A 185 -27.12 -2.29 -0.57
C ILE A 185 -26.64 -1.90 -1.97
N VAL A 186 -25.37 -2.21 -2.29
CA VAL A 186 -24.78 -1.92 -3.61
C VAL A 186 -25.53 -2.63 -4.72
N THR A 187 -25.87 -3.90 -4.52
CA THR A 187 -26.64 -4.71 -5.49
C THR A 187 -28.01 -4.11 -5.76
N THR A 188 -28.69 -3.64 -4.71
CA THR A 188 -30.00 -2.99 -4.85
C THR A 188 -29.90 -1.69 -5.63
N LYS A 189 -28.88 -0.87 -5.34
CA LYS A 189 -28.62 0.38 -6.08
C LYS A 189 -28.28 0.12 -7.55
N LEU A 190 -27.51 -0.92 -7.83
CA LEU A 190 -27.15 -1.30 -9.20
C LEU A 190 -28.40 -1.66 -10.01
N LYS A 191 -29.30 -2.48 -9.45
CA LYS A 191 -30.59 -2.82 -10.10
C LYS A 191 -31.46 -1.59 -10.37
N TYR A 192 -31.51 -0.66 -9.42
CA TYR A 192 -32.24 0.60 -9.60
C TYR A 192 -31.67 1.41 -10.78
N LEU A 193 -30.35 1.60 -10.80
CA LEU A 193 -29.67 2.35 -11.88
C LEU A 193 -29.79 1.66 -13.24
N GLU A 194 -29.76 0.34 -13.30
CA GLU A 194 -30.03 -0.42 -14.53
C GLU A 194 -31.43 -0.14 -15.06
N THR A 195 -32.43 -0.16 -14.17
CA THR A 195 -33.82 0.14 -14.52
C THR A 195 -33.96 1.57 -15.04
N GLU A 196 -33.39 2.54 -14.33
CA GLU A 196 -33.40 3.96 -14.76
C GLU A 196 -32.70 4.14 -16.12
N ASN A 197 -31.56 3.48 -16.33
CA ASN A 197 -30.83 3.54 -17.59
C ASN A 197 -31.65 2.96 -18.76
N THR A 198 -32.39 1.86 -18.53
CA THR A 198 -33.29 1.31 -19.55
C THR A 198 -34.44 2.27 -19.90
N ILE A 199 -35.03 2.93 -18.89
CA ILE A 199 -36.08 3.93 -19.11
C ILE A 199 -35.55 5.13 -19.90
N LEU A 200 -34.39 5.67 -19.51
CA LEU A 200 -33.79 6.81 -20.21
C LEU A 200 -33.44 6.48 -21.66
N LYS A 201 -32.89 5.28 -21.92
CA LYS A 201 -32.63 4.81 -23.29
C LYS A 201 -33.91 4.74 -24.12
N GLN A 202 -35.01 4.26 -23.53
CA GLN A 202 -36.30 4.21 -24.21
C GLN A 202 -36.83 5.63 -24.52
N GLN A 203 -36.74 6.56 -23.57
CA GLN A 203 -37.14 7.96 -23.79
C GLN A 203 -36.33 8.64 -24.89
N ILE A 204 -35.01 8.38 -24.97
CA ILE A 204 -34.16 8.89 -26.05
C ILE A 204 -34.60 8.32 -27.40
N LEU A 205 -34.95 7.03 -27.48
CA LEU A 205 -35.46 6.42 -28.70
C LEU A 205 -36.80 7.01 -29.12
N GLU A 206 -37.70 7.30 -28.18
CA GLU A 206 -38.99 7.94 -28.44
C GLU A 206 -38.82 9.37 -28.96
N LEU A 207 -37.98 10.18 -28.30
CA LEU A 207 -37.70 11.56 -28.71
C LEU A 207 -36.99 11.64 -30.06
N SER A 208 -36.01 10.77 -30.30
CA SER A 208 -35.33 10.72 -31.60
C SER A 208 -36.32 10.32 -32.72
N SER A 209 -37.20 9.36 -32.46
CA SER A 209 -38.26 8.97 -33.41
C SER A 209 -39.25 10.09 -33.70
N GLN A 210 -39.57 10.95 -32.71
CA GLN A 210 -40.40 12.15 -32.92
C GLN A 210 -39.69 13.22 -33.76
N ASN A 211 -38.37 13.41 -33.58
CA ASN A 211 -37.60 14.34 -34.41
C ASN A 211 -37.54 13.91 -35.89
N PHE A 212 -37.57 12.61 -36.20
CA PHE A 212 -37.70 12.13 -37.59
C PHE A 212 -39.11 12.30 -38.18
N LYS A 213 -40.15 12.34 -37.33
CA LYS A 213 -41.54 12.60 -37.76
C LYS A 213 -41.82 14.09 -37.97
N ASN A 214 -40.99 14.99 -37.45
CA ASN A 214 -40.98 16.40 -37.80
C ASN A 214 -40.35 16.61 -39.19
N ALA A 215 -40.98 16.03 -40.22
CA ALA A 215 -40.65 16.21 -41.64
C ALA A 215 -40.83 17.67 -42.12
N ASN A 216 -41.37 18.57 -41.28
CA ASN A 216 -41.44 20.02 -41.55
C ASN A 216 -40.06 20.66 -41.77
N PHE A 217 -38.95 20.06 -41.32
CA PHE A 217 -37.61 20.58 -41.63
C PHE A 217 -37.16 20.29 -43.07
N GLN A 218 -37.71 19.27 -43.74
CA GLN A 218 -37.35 18.96 -45.12
C GLN A 218 -38.11 19.84 -46.12
N GLU A 219 -39.39 20.17 -45.88
CA GLU A 219 -40.14 21.10 -46.74
C GLU A 219 -39.48 22.50 -46.79
N SER A 220 -38.96 22.99 -45.65
CA SER A 220 -38.28 24.30 -45.59
C SER A 220 -37.00 24.39 -46.42
N ASN A 221 -36.32 23.26 -46.66
CA ASN A 221 -35.03 23.28 -47.37
C ASN A 221 -35.17 23.01 -48.88
N MET A 222 -36.33 22.57 -49.37
CA MET A 222 -36.52 22.30 -50.80
C MET A 222 -36.47 23.57 -51.67
N ARG A 223 -36.78 24.73 -51.07
CA ARG A 223 -36.80 26.04 -51.72
C ARG A 223 -35.50 26.83 -51.52
N LYS A 224 -34.55 26.30 -50.75
CA LYS A 224 -33.35 27.02 -50.32
C LYS A 224 -32.14 26.61 -51.13
N VAL A 225 -31.55 27.58 -51.82
CA VAL A 225 -30.26 27.45 -52.50
C VAL A 225 -29.19 28.16 -51.68
N VAL A 226 -28.08 27.48 -51.41
CA VAL A 226 -26.94 28.07 -50.68
C VAL A 226 -25.82 28.39 -51.67
N LEU A 227 -25.56 29.68 -51.87
CA LEU A 227 -24.49 30.19 -52.71
C LEU A 227 -23.23 30.48 -51.87
N TYR A 228 -22.13 29.84 -52.25
CA TYR A 228 -20.81 30.05 -51.65
C TYR A 228 -19.94 30.93 -52.54
N GLY A 229 -19.06 31.72 -51.92
CA GLY A 229 -18.05 32.51 -52.66
C GLY A 229 -18.50 33.89 -53.12
N LEU A 230 -19.75 34.30 -52.88
CA LEU A 230 -20.20 35.67 -53.14
C LEU A 230 -19.60 36.64 -52.11
N ALA A 231 -18.77 37.57 -52.59
CA ALA A 231 -18.09 38.56 -51.76
C ALA A 231 -19.08 39.37 -50.90
N ASP A 232 -18.74 39.54 -49.62
CA ASP A 232 -19.48 40.30 -48.60
C ASP A 232 -18.81 41.67 -48.40
N TYR A 233 -19.60 42.74 -48.28
CA TYR A 233 -19.12 44.11 -48.08
C TYR A 233 -19.72 44.72 -46.82
N THR A 234 -18.95 45.61 -46.18
CA THR A 234 -19.45 46.35 -45.01
C THR A 234 -20.62 47.24 -45.41
N ARG A 235 -21.78 47.03 -44.77
CA ARG A 235 -23.06 47.73 -45.03
C ARG A 235 -23.72 47.40 -46.37
N GLU A 236 -23.57 46.17 -46.85
CA GLU A 236 -24.38 45.63 -47.95
C GLU A 236 -25.88 45.75 -47.60
N SER A 237 -26.65 46.43 -48.45
CA SER A 237 -28.12 46.48 -48.33
C SER A 237 -28.74 45.25 -48.99
N GLU A 238 -29.95 44.86 -48.57
CA GLU A 238 -30.67 43.73 -49.18
C GLU A 238 -30.94 43.97 -50.66
N SER A 239 -31.29 45.20 -51.05
CA SER A 239 -31.53 45.56 -52.46
C SER A 239 -30.25 45.45 -53.31
N ASP A 240 -29.09 45.88 -52.80
CA ASP A 240 -27.82 45.75 -53.53
C ASP A 240 -27.42 44.29 -53.70
N LEU A 241 -27.64 43.47 -52.66
CA LEU A 241 -27.39 42.03 -52.68
C LEU A 241 -28.32 41.32 -53.68
N TYR A 242 -29.59 41.70 -53.69
CA TYR A 242 -30.60 41.19 -54.62
C TYR A 242 -30.23 41.48 -56.09
N ASN A 243 -29.89 42.74 -56.40
CA ASN A 243 -29.52 43.14 -57.76
C ASN A 243 -28.25 42.42 -58.25
N ARG A 244 -27.20 42.37 -57.41
CA ARG A 244 -25.96 41.66 -57.75
C ARG A 244 -26.17 40.17 -57.98
N LEU A 245 -27.09 39.57 -57.23
CA LEU A 245 -27.43 38.16 -57.41
C LEU A 245 -28.13 37.94 -58.76
N ILE A 246 -29.10 38.79 -59.10
CA ILE A 246 -29.81 38.72 -60.40
C ILE A 246 -28.83 38.91 -61.55
N GLU A 247 -27.99 39.95 -61.49
CA GLU A 247 -26.96 40.21 -62.50
C GLU A 247 -26.05 38.98 -62.68
N LEU A 248 -25.60 38.37 -61.58
CA LEU A 248 -24.73 37.19 -61.63
C LEU A 248 -25.40 35.99 -62.30
N PHE A 249 -26.67 35.71 -62.02
CA PHE A 249 -27.39 34.60 -62.65
C PHE A 249 -27.75 34.90 -64.11
N TYR A 250 -28.06 36.15 -64.43
CA TYR A 250 -28.29 36.60 -65.78
C TYR A 250 -27.01 36.47 -66.62
N ASP A 251 -25.87 36.93 -66.10
CA ASP A 251 -24.59 36.91 -66.80
C ASP A 251 -24.05 35.49 -67.02
N ILE A 252 -24.18 34.61 -66.01
CA ILE A 252 -23.60 33.25 -66.07
C ILE A 252 -24.54 32.27 -66.78
N THR A 253 -25.83 32.34 -66.48
CA THR A 253 -26.80 31.32 -66.91
C THR A 253 -27.88 31.83 -67.85
N ASN A 254 -27.92 33.14 -68.13
CA ASN A 254 -28.98 33.79 -68.89
C ASN A 254 -30.38 33.51 -68.29
N VAL A 255 -30.45 33.48 -66.95
CA VAL A 255 -31.68 33.29 -66.19
C VAL A 255 -31.96 34.56 -65.41
N ASP A 256 -33.15 35.12 -65.60
CA ASP A 256 -33.65 36.20 -64.78
C ASP A 256 -34.36 35.64 -63.54
N LEU A 257 -33.80 35.92 -62.37
CA LEU A 257 -34.38 35.52 -61.07
C LEU A 257 -35.34 36.58 -60.49
N SER A 258 -35.56 37.69 -61.20
CA SER A 258 -36.47 38.75 -60.78
C SER A 258 -37.87 38.21 -60.50
N GLY A 259 -38.34 38.37 -59.26
CA GLY A 259 -39.67 37.91 -58.84
C GLY A 259 -39.79 36.43 -58.47
N TYR A 260 -38.70 35.65 -58.54
CA TYR A 260 -38.68 34.24 -58.08
C TYR A 260 -38.07 34.05 -56.70
N ILE A 261 -37.42 35.09 -56.17
CA ILE A 261 -36.75 35.05 -54.87
C ILE A 261 -37.69 35.62 -53.81
N GLU A 262 -37.98 34.80 -52.79
CA GLU A 262 -38.79 35.14 -51.63
C GLU A 262 -37.96 35.84 -50.53
N ASP A 263 -36.79 35.29 -50.21
CA ASP A 263 -35.90 35.84 -49.17
C ASP A 263 -34.42 35.60 -49.50
N ILE A 264 -33.55 36.49 -49.01
CA ILE A 264 -32.10 36.41 -49.16
C ILE A 264 -31.41 36.81 -47.86
N TYR A 265 -30.61 35.90 -47.29
CA TYR A 265 -29.82 36.21 -46.08
C TYR A 265 -28.50 35.46 -46.01
N ARG A 266 -27.51 36.05 -45.31
CA ARG A 266 -26.20 35.43 -45.09
C ARG A 266 -26.18 34.62 -43.80
N ILE A 267 -25.71 33.36 -43.87
CA ILE A 267 -25.50 32.51 -42.69
C ILE A 267 -24.10 32.76 -42.11
N GLY A 268 -24.01 32.84 -40.79
CA GLY A 268 -22.74 32.84 -40.06
C GLY A 268 -22.40 34.16 -39.36
N ARG A 269 -21.31 34.15 -38.60
CA ARG A 269 -20.88 35.31 -37.79
C ARG A 269 -20.43 36.45 -38.70
N LYS A 270 -20.87 37.69 -38.42
CA LYS A 270 -20.61 38.90 -39.24
C LYS A 270 -19.13 39.22 -39.52
N ASN A 271 -18.17 38.58 -38.85
CA ASN A 271 -16.74 38.85 -38.99
C ASN A 271 -15.99 37.87 -39.92
N THR A 272 -16.68 36.89 -40.52
CA THR A 272 -16.06 35.98 -41.49
C THR A 272 -16.23 36.52 -42.90
N LYS A 273 -15.14 36.65 -43.67
CA LYS A 273 -15.22 36.98 -45.09
C LYS A 273 -15.96 35.86 -45.84
N ASN A 274 -16.79 36.24 -46.83
CA ASN A 274 -17.52 35.34 -47.72
C ASN A 274 -18.49 34.40 -47.00
N ARG A 275 -19.39 34.97 -46.18
CA ARG A 275 -20.48 34.20 -45.58
C ARG A 275 -21.36 33.57 -46.67
N PRO A 276 -21.75 32.29 -46.52
CA PRO A 276 -22.70 31.65 -47.42
C PRO A 276 -23.99 32.47 -47.49
N LEU A 277 -24.49 32.64 -48.71
CA LEU A 277 -25.76 33.29 -49.00
C LEU A 277 -26.85 32.22 -49.15
N VAL A 278 -27.95 32.37 -48.44
CA VAL A 278 -29.16 31.57 -48.67
C VAL A 278 -30.09 32.38 -49.54
N ILE A 279 -30.64 31.71 -50.54
CA ILE A 279 -31.65 32.22 -51.46
C ILE A 279 -32.86 31.31 -51.28
N GLU A 280 -33.98 31.86 -50.85
CA GLU A 280 -35.25 31.16 -50.73
C GLU A 280 -36.10 31.50 -51.97
N LEU A 281 -36.51 30.48 -52.71
CA LEU A 281 -37.31 30.61 -53.93
C LEU A 281 -38.79 30.38 -53.62
N ILE A 282 -39.67 31.01 -54.40
CA ILE A 282 -41.14 30.88 -54.27
C ILE A 282 -41.62 29.45 -54.61
#